data_AF-A0A965J7Q4-F1
#
_entry.id   AF-A0A965J7Q4-F1
#
_cell.length_a   1.000
_cell.length_b   1.000
_cell.length_c   1.000
_cell.angle_alpha   90.00
_cell.angle_beta   90.00
_cell.angle_gamma   90.00
#
_symmetry.space_group_name_H-M   'P 1'
#
loop_
_entity.id
_entity.type
_entity.pdbx_description
1 polymer ?
#
loop_
_entity_poly.entity_id
_entity_poly.type
_entity_poly.pdbx_seq_one_letter_code
_entity_poly.pdbx_strand_id
1 'polypeptide(L)'
;MRFLLLFAFCLIAEFIFIESFFRYGANISIVGWVVSIIFILSFFVMMTFFRRKSNDYRIAFYAFGMMIFSSIPALFYLIPGILFLIFDNSVFAYVGWTLASLIAFGIFIGIVVGRWNWKVHVISPKFDNLPKFLKGKRIVQISDIHVGSFFG
;
A
#
# COMPACT_ATOMS: atom_id res chain seq x y z
N MET A 1 2.33 -16.10 12.89
CA MET A 1 1.94 -15.20 14.00
C MET A 1 2.07 -13.72 13.63
N ARG A 2 3.24 -13.22 13.21
CA ARG A 2 3.45 -11.78 12.90
C ARG A 2 2.54 -11.21 11.81
N PHE A 3 2.30 -11.95 10.74
CA PHE A 3 1.39 -11.53 9.66
C PHE A 3 -0.06 -11.35 10.12
N LEU A 4 -0.58 -12.27 10.94
CA LEU A 4 -1.95 -12.19 11.46
C LEU A 4 -2.13 -11.00 12.41
N LEU A 5 -1.10 -10.66 13.19
CA LEU A 5 -1.11 -9.47 14.04
C LEU A 5 -1.18 -8.18 13.22
N LEU A 6 -0.39 -8.08 12.15
CA LEU A 6 -0.44 -6.94 11.23
C LEU A 6 -1.81 -6.86 10.52
N PHE A 7 -2.36 -7.99 10.10
CA PHE A 7 -3.68 -8.02 9.48
C PHE A 7 -4.78 -7.58 10.45
N ALA A 8 -4.75 -8.06 11.69
CA ALA A 8 -5.67 -7.63 12.74
C ALA A 8 -5.54 -6.12 13.03
N PHE A 9 -4.32 -5.60 13.02
CA PHE A 9 -4.07 -4.16 13.17
C PHE A 9 -4.68 -3.35 12.03
N CYS A 10 -4.54 -3.80 10.78
CA CYS A 10 -5.22 -3.18 9.64
C CYS A 10 -6.75 -3.23 9.77
N LEU A 11 -7.32 -4.35 10.25
CA LEU A 11 -8.76 -4.46 10.48
C LEU A 11 -9.27 -3.46 11.53
N ILE A 12 -8.50 -3.22 12.59
CA ILE A 12 -8.84 -2.21 13.60
C ILE A 12 -8.85 -0.81 12.97
N ALA A 13 -7.86 -0.49 12.16
CA ALA A 13 -7.79 0.80 11.47
C ALA A 13 -8.94 0.98 10.48
N GLU A 14 -9.27 -0.05 9.70
CA GLU A 14 -10.43 -0.09 8.80
C GLU A 14 -11.74 0.12 9.56
N PHE A 15 -11.92 -0.54 10.70
CA PHE A 15 -13.12 -0.37 11.53
C PHE A 15 -13.28 1.08 12.01
N ILE A 16 -12.21 1.68 12.55
CA ILE A 16 -12.22 3.07 13.00
C ILE A 16 -12.48 4.02 11.83
N PHE A 17 -11.91 3.73 10.66
CA PHE A 17 -12.14 4.50 9.44
C PHE A 17 -13.62 4.45 9.00
N ILE A 18 -14.24 3.27 8.95
CA ILE A 18 -15.67 3.12 8.63
C ILE A 18 -16.56 3.84 9.66
N GLU A 19 -16.32 3.61 10.94
CA GLU A 19 -17.07 4.22 12.04
C GLU A 19 -17.09 5.75 11.92
N SER A 20 -15.97 6.33 11.47
CA SER A 20 -15.92 7.76 11.23
C SER A 20 -16.94 8.25 10.20
N PHE A 21 -17.16 7.52 9.10
CA PHE A 21 -18.16 7.90 8.10
C PHE A 21 -19.58 7.69 8.61
N PHE A 22 -19.83 6.63 9.40
CA PHE A 22 -21.13 6.40 10.01
C PHE A 22 -21.61 7.56 10.88
N ARG A 23 -20.70 8.16 11.66
CA ARG A 23 -21.02 9.32 12.51
C ARG A 23 -21.47 10.57 11.74
N TYR A 24 -21.15 10.65 10.45
CA TYR A 24 -21.58 11.76 9.57
C TYR A 24 -22.79 11.41 8.70
N GLY A 25 -23.17 10.13 8.60
CA GLY A 25 -24.44 9.71 8.01
C GLY A 25 -24.37 8.43 7.17
N ALA A 26 -25.52 7.77 7.02
CA ALA A 26 -25.64 6.51 6.29
C ALA A 26 -25.17 6.62 4.82
N ASN A 27 -25.46 7.74 4.15
CA ASN A 27 -25.09 7.93 2.74
C ASN A 27 -23.58 7.97 2.52
N ILE A 28 -22.82 8.61 3.42
CA ILE A 28 -21.36 8.70 3.31
C ILE A 28 -20.67 7.43 3.83
N SER A 29 -21.31 6.69 4.73
CA SER A 29 -20.82 5.40 5.24
C SER A 29 -20.60 4.34 4.16
N ILE A 30 -21.29 4.46 3.01
CA ILE A 30 -21.08 3.59 1.84
C ILE A 30 -19.63 3.61 1.39
N VAL A 31 -18.94 4.75 1.47
CA VAL A 31 -17.53 4.87 1.10
C VAL A 31 -16.67 3.97 1.99
N GLY A 32 -16.86 4.04 3.30
CA GLY A 32 -16.16 3.17 4.26
C GLY A 32 -16.41 1.70 3.99
N TRP A 33 -17.67 1.30 3.79
CA TRP A 33 -18.02 -0.09 3.47
C TRP A 33 -17.35 -0.61 2.20
N VAL A 34 -17.37 0.19 1.13
CA VAL A 34 -16.76 -0.21 -0.14
C VAL A 34 -15.27 -0.45 0.05
N VAL A 35 -14.56 0.46 0.74
CA VAL A 35 -13.12 0.32 1.02
C VAL A 35 -12.82 -0.96 1.79
N SER A 36 -13.59 -1.25 2.85
CA SER A 36 -13.33 -2.43 3.69
C SER A 36 -13.75 -3.75 3.03
N ILE A 37 -14.79 -3.75 2.20
CA ILE A 37 -15.14 -4.91 1.36
C ILE A 37 -14.00 -5.18 0.37
N ILE A 38 -13.47 -4.15 -0.28
CA ILE A 38 -12.31 -4.30 -1.17
C ILE A 38 -11.12 -4.88 -0.41
N PHE A 39 -10.81 -4.38 0.78
CA PHE A 39 -9.73 -4.90 1.63
C PHE A 39 -9.89 -6.40 1.91
N ILE A 40 -11.06 -6.80 2.42
CA ILE A 40 -11.35 -8.17 2.82
C ILE A 40 -11.34 -9.11 1.62
N LEU A 41 -12.03 -8.76 0.53
CA LEU A 41 -12.06 -9.56 -0.69
C LEU A 41 -10.65 -9.72 -1.27
N SER A 42 -9.88 -8.64 -1.32
CA SER A 42 -8.51 -8.65 -1.81
C SER A 42 -7.61 -9.58 -1.00
N PHE A 43 -7.75 -9.58 0.33
CA PHE A 43 -7.05 -10.52 1.20
C PHE A 43 -7.39 -11.99 0.87
N PHE A 44 -8.68 -12.32 0.77
CA PHE A 44 -9.10 -13.71 0.49
C PHE A 44 -8.70 -14.18 -0.90
N VAL A 45 -8.81 -13.33 -1.92
CA VAL A 45 -8.35 -13.62 -3.29
C VAL A 45 -6.84 -13.88 -3.27
N MET A 46 -6.07 -12.98 -2.65
CA MET A 46 -4.62 -13.11 -2.53
C MET A 46 -4.23 -14.44 -1.86
N MET A 47 -4.80 -14.76 -0.70
CA MET A 47 -4.50 -15.99 0.03
C MET A 47 -4.87 -17.25 -0.76
N THR A 48 -5.99 -17.21 -1.47
CA THR A 48 -6.45 -18.33 -2.29
C THR A 48 -5.51 -18.60 -3.47
N PHE A 49 -5.10 -17.55 -4.18
CA PHE A 49 -4.26 -17.71 -5.37
C PHE A 49 -2.80 -17.99 -5.04
N PHE A 50 -2.25 -17.43 -3.95
CA PHE A 50 -0.92 -17.84 -3.47
C PHE A 50 -0.90 -19.30 -3.02
N ARG A 51 -1.98 -19.79 -2.39
CA ARG A 51 -2.07 -21.20 -1.99
C ARG A 51 -2.14 -22.15 -3.19
N ARG A 52 -2.76 -21.74 -4.29
CA ARG A 52 -2.95 -22.56 -5.49
C ARG A 52 -1.66 -22.85 -6.28
N LYS A 53 -0.51 -22.23 -5.94
CA LYS A 53 0.76 -22.35 -6.69
C LYS A 53 0.56 -22.28 -8.21
N SER A 54 -0.32 -21.40 -8.64
CA SER A 54 -0.58 -21.10 -10.05
C SER A 54 0.68 -20.51 -10.67
N ASN A 55 0.99 -20.88 -11.93
CA ASN A 55 2.03 -20.20 -12.71
C ASN A 55 1.67 -18.72 -12.97
N ASP A 56 0.37 -18.40 -12.96
CA ASP A 56 -0.12 -17.03 -13.04
C ASP A 56 -0.24 -16.42 -11.65
N TYR A 57 0.74 -15.59 -11.29
CA TYR A 57 0.79 -14.86 -10.02
C TYR A 57 0.09 -13.50 -10.07
N ARG A 58 -0.35 -13.04 -11.25
CA ARG A 58 -0.86 -11.68 -11.46
C ARG A 58 -2.09 -11.40 -10.61
N ILE A 59 -3.03 -12.36 -10.53
CA ILE A 59 -4.25 -12.20 -9.72
C ILE A 59 -3.93 -12.00 -8.25
N ALA A 60 -3.03 -12.81 -7.68
CA ALA A 60 -2.61 -12.66 -6.28
C ALA A 60 -1.90 -11.32 -6.05
N PHE A 61 -1.12 -10.87 -7.04
CA PHE A 61 -0.40 -9.61 -6.98
C PHE A 61 -1.32 -8.38 -7.09
N TYR A 62 -2.31 -8.38 -8.00
CA TYR A 62 -3.35 -7.35 -8.07
C TYR A 62 -4.15 -7.28 -6.78
N ALA A 63 -4.56 -8.43 -6.25
CA ALA A 63 -5.27 -8.50 -4.99
C ALA A 63 -4.42 -7.95 -3.84
N PHE A 64 -3.13 -8.29 -3.78
CA PHE A 64 -2.21 -7.70 -2.81
C PHE A 64 -2.11 -6.17 -2.96
N GLY A 65 -1.98 -5.66 -4.19
CA GLY A 65 -1.97 -4.24 -4.48
C GLY A 65 -3.24 -3.52 -4.03
N MET A 66 -4.42 -4.10 -4.31
CA MET A 66 -5.71 -3.56 -3.88
C MET A 66 -5.85 -3.58 -2.35
N MET A 67 -5.37 -4.63 -1.68
CA MET A 67 -5.34 -4.72 -0.23
C MET A 67 -4.47 -3.62 0.40
N ILE A 68 -3.31 -3.32 -0.19
CA ILE A 68 -2.46 -2.18 0.23
C ILE A 68 -3.20 -0.86 -0.03
N PHE A 69 -3.76 -0.68 -1.22
CA PHE A 69 -4.44 0.56 -1.60
C PHE A 69 -5.61 0.90 -0.67
N SER A 70 -6.38 -0.09 -0.22
CA SER A 70 -7.48 0.13 0.73
C SER A 70 -6.99 0.31 2.18
N SER A 71 -6.06 -0.53 2.64
CA SER A 71 -5.67 -0.58 4.07
C SER A 71 -4.69 0.50 4.51
N ILE A 72 -3.76 0.92 3.65
CA ILE A 72 -2.75 1.91 4.04
C ILE A 72 -3.38 3.28 4.35
N PRO A 73 -4.30 3.85 3.54
CA PRO A 73 -5.01 5.07 3.91
C PRO A 73 -5.70 4.98 5.29
N ALA A 74 -6.32 3.85 5.62
CA ALA A 74 -6.95 3.64 6.92
C ALA A 74 -5.93 3.65 8.08
N LEU A 75 -4.72 3.12 7.86
CA LEU A 75 -3.64 3.22 8.86
C LEU A 75 -3.23 4.67 9.15
N PHE A 76 -3.20 5.53 8.14
CA PHE A 76 -2.93 6.97 8.34
C PHE A 76 -4.10 7.71 9.00
N TYR A 77 -5.32 7.18 8.87
CA TYR A 77 -6.48 7.65 9.62
C TYR A 77 -6.45 7.23 11.09
N LEU A 78 -5.74 6.17 11.48
CA LEU A 78 -5.87 5.52 12.79
C LEU A 78 -5.74 6.49 13.97
N ILE A 79 -4.66 7.28 14.03
CA ILE A 79 -4.42 8.19 15.16
C ILE A 79 -5.48 9.31 15.19
N PRO A 80 -5.72 10.07 14.11
CA PRO A 80 -6.82 11.03 14.06
C PRO A 80 -8.19 10.42 14.38
N GLY A 81 -8.46 9.20 13.92
CA GLY A 81 -9.70 8.48 14.16
C GLY A 81 -9.90 8.13 15.63
N ILE A 82 -8.86 7.68 16.33
CA ILE A 82 -8.92 7.45 17.78
C ILE A 82 -9.21 8.78 18.51
N LEU A 83 -8.53 9.87 18.14
CA LEU A 83 -8.78 11.19 18.73
C LEU A 83 -10.21 11.66 18.45
N PHE A 84 -10.72 11.44 17.24
CA PHE A 84 -12.11 11.71 16.88
C PHE A 84 -13.09 10.94 17.78
N LEU A 85 -12.86 9.65 17.99
CA LEU A 85 -13.75 8.83 18.84
C LEU A 85 -13.70 9.21 20.32
N ILE A 86 -12.54 9.65 20.83
CA ILE A 86 -12.37 10.05 22.23
C ILE A 86 -12.97 11.43 22.51
N PHE A 87 -12.70 12.40 21.62
CA PHE A 87 -13.04 13.81 21.85
C PHE A 87 -14.31 14.26 21.12
N ASP A 88 -14.88 13.43 20.26
CA ASP A 88 -16.05 13.72 19.42
C ASP A 88 -15.94 15.04 18.63
N ASN A 89 -14.71 15.41 18.28
CA ASN A 89 -14.42 16.66 17.58
C ASN A 89 -14.17 16.41 16.09
N SER A 90 -15.04 16.97 15.27
CA SER A 90 -15.03 16.83 13.81
C SER A 90 -13.72 17.22 13.13
N VAL A 91 -12.92 18.11 13.75
CA VAL A 91 -11.59 18.49 13.23
C VAL A 91 -10.68 17.28 13.08
N PHE A 92 -10.70 16.34 14.03
CA PHE A 92 -9.87 15.15 13.97
C PHE A 92 -10.27 14.22 12.81
N ALA A 93 -11.56 14.07 12.55
CA ALA A 93 -12.05 13.30 11.42
C ALA A 93 -11.62 13.93 10.08
N TYR A 94 -11.77 15.25 9.93
CA TYR A 94 -11.37 15.95 8.70
C TYR A 94 -9.87 15.89 8.45
N VAL A 95 -9.04 16.06 9.49
CA VAL A 95 -7.58 15.89 9.38
C VAL A 95 -7.25 14.46 8.97
N GLY A 96 -7.87 13.47 9.61
CA GLY A 96 -7.69 12.07 9.28
C GLY A 96 -8.05 11.75 7.83
N TRP A 97 -9.22 12.17 7.36
CA TRP A 97 -9.66 11.91 5.98
C TRP A 97 -8.78 12.62 4.96
N THR A 98 -8.29 13.82 5.28
CA THR A 98 -7.33 14.54 4.43
C THR A 98 -6.04 13.73 4.28
N LEU A 99 -5.48 13.25 5.39
CA LEU A 99 -4.27 12.41 5.38
C LEU A 99 -4.50 11.10 4.61
N ALA A 100 -5.59 10.39 4.90
CA ALA A 100 -5.93 9.15 4.21
C ALA A 100 -6.08 9.38 2.70
N SER A 101 -6.76 10.46 2.30
CA SER A 101 -6.94 10.82 0.88
C SER A 101 -5.62 11.13 0.19
N LEU A 102 -4.74 11.93 0.82
CA LEU A 102 -3.42 12.25 0.28
C LEU A 102 -2.57 10.99 0.07
N ILE A 103 -2.62 10.05 1.02
CA ILE A 103 -1.92 8.77 0.91
C ILE A 103 -2.52 7.90 -0.19
N ALA A 104 -3.85 7.82 -0.29
CA ALA A 104 -4.53 7.09 -1.36
C ALA A 104 -4.14 7.64 -2.74
N PHE A 105 -4.16 8.97 -2.92
CA PHE A 105 -3.72 9.63 -4.15
C PHE A 105 -2.23 9.38 -4.43
N GLY A 106 -1.36 9.44 -3.41
CA GLY A 106 0.05 9.14 -3.55
C GLY A 106 0.32 7.72 -4.04
N ILE A 107 -0.38 6.73 -3.48
CA ILE A 107 -0.31 5.32 -3.93
C ILE A 107 -0.82 5.21 -5.37
N PHE A 108 -1.96 5.82 -5.69
CA PHE A 108 -2.54 5.80 -7.03
C PHE A 108 -1.57 6.39 -8.08
N ILE A 109 -0.99 7.56 -7.81
CA ILE A 109 0.01 8.19 -8.67
C ILE A 109 1.25 7.31 -8.80
N GLY A 110 1.71 6.68 -7.71
CA GLY A 110 2.81 5.74 -7.73
C GLY A 110 2.57 4.55 -8.66
N ILE A 111 1.37 3.99 -8.63
CA ILE A 111 0.96 2.87 -9.51
C ILE A 111 0.87 3.31 -10.98
N VAL A 112 0.22 4.44 -11.25
CA VAL A 112 -0.08 4.86 -12.64
C VAL A 112 1.12 5.52 -13.32
N VAL A 113 1.77 6.45 -12.62
CA VAL A 113 2.85 7.30 -13.13
C VAL A 113 4.21 6.80 -12.66
N GLY A 114 4.33 6.52 -11.35
CA GLY A 114 5.61 6.15 -10.73
C GLY A 114 6.26 4.91 -11.34
N ARG A 115 5.46 3.97 -11.87
CA ARG A 115 5.92 2.77 -12.58
C ARG A 115 6.86 3.05 -13.77
N TRP A 116 6.82 4.26 -14.34
CA TRP A 116 7.67 4.65 -15.47
C TRP A 116 8.86 5.52 -15.06
N ASN A 117 8.96 5.88 -13.78
CA ASN A 117 9.99 6.78 -13.27
C ASN A 117 11.29 6.03 -12.94
N TRP A 118 11.86 5.37 -13.95
CA TRP A 118 13.13 4.65 -13.83
C TRP A 118 14.28 5.63 -13.63
N LYS A 119 15.14 5.35 -12.65
CA LYS A 119 16.30 6.18 -12.35
C LYS A 119 17.59 5.46 -12.72
N VAL A 120 18.47 6.15 -13.44
CA VAL A 120 19.83 5.68 -13.70
C VAL A 120 20.75 6.29 -12.66
N HIS A 121 21.32 5.44 -11.81
CA HIS A 121 22.30 5.84 -10.80
C HIS A 121 23.70 5.51 -11.29
N VAL A 122 24.47 6.53 -11.67
CA VAL A 122 25.87 6.37 -12.04
C VAL A 122 26.72 6.63 -10.80
N ILE A 123 27.27 5.55 -10.24
CA ILE A 123 28.17 5.62 -9.08
C ILE A 123 29.58 5.19 -9.47
N SER A 124 30.59 5.87 -8.91
CA SER A 124 32.01 5.53 -9.07
C SER A 124 32.59 5.17 -7.70
N PRO A 125 32.24 3.99 -7.15
CA PRO A 125 32.72 3.59 -5.83
C PRO A 125 34.25 3.44 -5.84
N LYS A 126 34.89 3.93 -4.78
CA LYS A 126 36.33 3.75 -4.55
C LYS A 126 36.53 2.56 -3.62
N PHE A 127 37.43 1.66 -4.00
CA PHE A 127 37.80 0.52 -3.18
C PHE A 127 39.32 0.52 -3.02
N ASP A 128 39.80 0.44 -1.78
CA ASP A 128 41.23 0.50 -1.47
C ASP A 128 42.01 -0.69 -2.07
N ASN A 129 41.35 -1.85 -2.19
CA ASN A 129 41.93 -3.09 -2.72
C ASN A 129 41.22 -3.58 -4.00
N LEU A 130 40.89 -2.68 -4.93
CA LEU A 130 40.26 -3.09 -6.19
C LEU A 130 41.23 -3.96 -7.02
N PRO A 131 40.84 -5.20 -7.40
CA PRO A 131 41.68 -6.03 -8.26
C PRO A 131 42.02 -5.34 -9.58
N LYS A 132 43.28 -5.46 -10.02
CA LYS A 132 43.77 -4.77 -11.23
C LYS A 132 42.92 -5.03 -12.48
N PHE A 133 42.37 -6.25 -12.62
CA PHE A 133 41.53 -6.62 -13.76
C PHE A 133 40.15 -5.93 -13.78
N LEU A 134 39.68 -5.43 -12.63
CA LEU A 134 38.43 -4.66 -12.49
C LEU A 134 38.66 -3.14 -12.61
N LYS A 135 39.91 -2.67 -12.60
CA LYS A 135 40.22 -1.24 -12.70
C LYS A 135 39.77 -0.69 -14.06
N GLY A 136 38.92 0.33 -14.03
CA GLY A 136 38.36 0.97 -15.23
C GLY A 136 37.20 0.20 -15.89
N LYS A 137 36.76 -0.94 -15.32
CA LYS A 137 35.57 -1.64 -15.78
C LYS A 137 34.31 -0.89 -15.34
N ARG A 138 33.28 -0.92 -16.18
CA ARG A 138 31.93 -0.45 -15.86
C ARG A 138 31.02 -1.65 -15.69
N ILE A 139 30.27 -1.68 -14.59
CA ILE A 139 29.29 -2.73 -14.31
C ILE A 139 27.91 -2.08 -14.39
N VAL A 140 27.02 -2.68 -15.18
CA VAL A 140 25.60 -2.30 -15.22
C VAL A 140 24.85 -3.30 -14.37
N GLN A 141 24.22 -2.82 -13.30
CA GLN A 141 23.32 -3.61 -12.48
C GLN A 141 21.89 -3.18 -12.77
N ILE A 142 21.04 -4.16 -13.09
CA ILE A 142 19.60 -3.99 -13.23
C ILE A 142 18.98 -4.84 -12.14
N SER A 143 18.01 -4.29 -11.40
CA SER A 143 17.26 -5.03 -10.38
C SER A 143 15.77 -4.79 -10.56
N ASP A 144 14.97 -5.81 -10.26
CA ASP A 144 13.52 -5.71 -10.03
C ASP A 144 12.73 -4.93 -11.09
N ILE A 145 13.08 -5.12 -12.37
CA ILE A 145 12.47 -4.37 -13.47
C ILE A 145 10.96 -4.63 -13.58
N HIS A 146 10.48 -5.83 -13.19
CA HIS A 146 9.07 -6.24 -13.06
C HIS A 146 8.08 -5.68 -14.11
N VAL A 147 8.56 -5.41 -15.33
CA VAL A 147 7.78 -4.82 -16.42
C VAL A 147 6.70 -5.83 -16.81
N GLY A 148 5.44 -5.36 -16.86
CA GLY A 148 4.29 -6.19 -17.22
C GLY A 148 3.56 -6.86 -16.05
N SER A 149 4.06 -6.76 -14.81
CA SER A 149 3.40 -7.40 -13.64
C SER A 149 1.98 -6.87 -13.37
N PHE A 150 1.66 -5.66 -13.83
CA PHE A 150 0.34 -5.05 -13.68
C PHE A 150 -0.47 -4.93 -14.97
N PHE A 151 0.13 -5.17 -16.14
CA PHE A 151 -0.55 -5.09 -17.44
C PHE A 151 0.25 -5.93 -18.45
N GLY A 152 -0.22 -7.15 -18.66
CA GLY A 152 0.31 -8.15 -19.58
C GLY A 152 -0.59 -9.37 -19.53
#